data_AF-A0A3B8K0E4-F1
#
_entry.id   AF-A0A3B8K0E4-F1
#
_cell.length_a   1.000
_cell.length_b   1.000
_cell.length_c   1.000
_cell.angle_alpha   90.00
_cell.angle_beta   90.00
_cell.angle_gamma   90.00
#
_symmetry.space_group_name_H-M   'P 1'
#
loop_
_entity.id
_entity.type
_entity.pdbx_description
1 polymer ?
#
loop_
_entity_poly.entity_id
_entity_poly.type
_entity_poly.pdbx_seq_one_letter_code
_entity_poly.pdbx_strand_id
1 'polypeptide(L)'
;FFVWGARSWVCAGGNFAPEAHIALYEACVVRQDFISGRKIMAAMLPLMSVLEQGGKFGQCIKHATALRGLPAGPPRNPLAPLNESEQAALAEVIQKMNNDIAAIQAG
;
A
#
# COMPACT_ATOMS: atom_id res chain seq x y z
N PHE A 1 3.04 13.53 7.05
CA PHE A 1 2.41 14.65 6.32
C PHE A 1 1.14 15.16 6.99
N PHE A 2 0.19 14.31 7.39
CA PHE A 2 -1.05 14.76 8.03
C PHE A 2 -0.88 15.50 9.35
N VAL A 3 0.09 15.11 10.17
CA VAL A 3 0.46 15.84 11.39
C VAL A 3 0.93 17.28 11.09
N TRP A 4 1.43 17.54 9.88
CA TRP A 4 1.91 18.86 9.44
C TRP A 4 0.86 19.65 8.62
N GLY A 5 -0.41 19.23 8.63
CA GLY A 5 -1.51 20.00 8.04
C GLY A 5 -1.91 19.62 6.60
N ALA A 6 -1.27 18.62 5.99
CA ALA A 6 -1.77 18.06 4.74
C ALA A 6 -3.18 17.46 4.97
N ARG A 7 -4.07 17.62 3.98
CA ARG A 7 -5.46 17.11 4.05
C ARG A 7 -5.78 16.03 3.01
N SER A 8 -4.84 15.78 2.10
CA SER A 8 -4.96 14.78 1.04
C SER A 8 -3.57 14.33 0.60
N TRP A 9 -3.53 13.25 -0.18
CA TRP A 9 -2.32 12.80 -0.86
C TRP A 9 -2.69 12.02 -2.13
N VAL A 10 -1.72 11.90 -3.04
CA VAL A 10 -1.83 11.03 -4.22
C VAL A 10 -1.10 9.72 -3.91
N CYS A 11 -1.78 8.59 -4.03
CA CYS A 11 -1.18 7.27 -3.77
C CYS A 11 -1.31 6.34 -4.96
N ALA A 12 -0.17 5.73 -5.33
CA ALA A 12 -0.20 4.60 -6.24
C ALA A 12 -0.78 3.34 -5.58
N GLY A 13 -0.56 3.17 -4.26
CA GLY A 13 -1.09 2.06 -3.48
C GLY A 13 -2.62 1.97 -3.45
N GLY A 14 -3.32 3.08 -3.74
CA GLY A 14 -4.78 3.08 -3.88
C GLY A 14 -5.32 2.17 -5.00
N ASN A 15 -4.47 1.78 -5.96
CA ASN A 15 -4.87 0.86 -7.04
C ASN A 15 -5.06 -0.60 -6.58
N PHE A 16 -4.49 -1.00 -5.43
CA PHE A 16 -4.57 -2.38 -4.95
C PHE A 16 -4.91 -2.50 -3.46
N ALA A 17 -4.67 -1.44 -2.68
CA ALA A 17 -4.98 -1.37 -1.25
C ALA A 17 -5.82 -0.14 -0.89
N PRO A 18 -6.94 0.14 -1.59
CA PRO A 18 -7.78 1.29 -1.28
C PRO A 18 -8.28 1.28 0.17
N GLU A 19 -8.61 0.13 0.75
CA GLU A 19 -9.08 0.02 2.13
C GLU A 19 -8.05 0.55 3.14
N ALA A 20 -6.77 0.20 2.96
CA ALA A 20 -5.68 0.68 3.80
C ALA A 20 -5.56 2.21 3.75
N HIS A 21 -5.67 2.78 2.55
CA HIS A 21 -5.57 4.22 2.34
C HIS A 21 -6.79 4.96 2.88
N ILE A 22 -7.99 4.39 2.73
CA ILE A 22 -9.22 4.92 3.33
C ILE A 22 -9.12 4.88 4.86
N ALA A 23 -8.70 3.77 5.45
CA ALA A 23 -8.53 3.64 6.90
C ALA A 23 -7.57 4.70 7.46
N LEU A 24 -6.45 4.95 6.76
CA LEU A 24 -5.50 5.98 7.13
C LEU A 24 -6.11 7.39 7.02
N TYR A 25 -6.81 7.67 5.93
CA TYR A 25 -7.49 8.96 5.70
C TYR A 25 -8.55 9.21 6.78
N GLU A 26 -9.41 8.24 7.05
CA GLU A 26 -10.43 8.35 8.07
C GLU A 26 -9.82 8.58 9.46
N ALA A 27 -8.77 7.83 9.82
CA ALA A 27 -8.11 8.00 11.09
C ALA A 27 -7.50 9.40 11.23
N CYS A 28 -6.68 9.83 10.26
CA CYS A 28 -5.89 11.06 10.40
C CYS A 28 -6.65 12.35 10.06
N VAL A 29 -7.55 12.30 9.08
CA VAL A 29 -8.21 13.50 8.54
C VAL A 29 -9.63 13.66 9.06
N VAL A 30 -10.42 12.58 9.08
CA VAL A 30 -11.83 12.63 9.49
C VAL A 30 -11.95 12.62 11.01
N ARG A 31 -11.36 11.61 11.67
CA ARG A 31 -11.42 11.42 13.13
C ARG A 31 -10.35 12.19 13.88
N GLN A 32 -9.30 12.64 13.19
CA GLN A 32 -8.11 13.28 13.78
C GLN A 32 -7.44 12.42 14.87
N ASP A 33 -7.58 11.09 14.77
CA ASP A 33 -6.92 10.12 15.64
C ASP A 33 -5.56 9.73 15.04
N PHE A 34 -4.54 10.49 15.43
CA PHE A 34 -3.17 10.23 15.02
C PHE A 34 -2.51 9.05 15.75
N ILE A 35 -3.10 8.53 16.83
CA ILE A 35 -2.60 7.32 17.48
C ILE A 35 -2.91 6.12 16.60
N SER A 36 -4.17 5.98 16.19
CA SER A 36 -4.58 4.94 15.23
C SER A 36 -3.94 5.16 13.86
N GLY A 37 -3.87 6.41 13.39
CA GLY A 37 -3.17 6.76 12.16
C GLY A 37 -1.70 6.30 12.14
N ARG A 38 -0.98 6.44 13.27
CA ARG A 38 0.41 5.95 13.39
C ARG A 38 0.49 4.44 13.33
N LYS A 39 -0.45 3.70 13.95
CA LYS A 39 -0.51 2.24 13.88
C LYS A 39 -0.74 1.77 12.44
N ILE A 40 -1.67 2.38 11.72
CA ILE A 40 -1.96 2.08 10.31
C ILE A 40 -0.72 2.35 9.45
N MET A 41 -0.08 3.51 9.60
CA MET A 41 1.16 3.82 8.88
C MET A 41 2.26 2.79 9.16
N ALA A 42 2.43 2.37 10.41
CA ALA A 42 3.41 1.36 10.78
C ALA A 42 3.13 0.01 10.09
N ALA A 43 1.86 -0.40 9.99
CA ALA A 43 1.46 -1.60 9.25
C ALA A 43 1.75 -1.50 7.74
N MET A 44 1.75 -0.28 7.17
CA MET A 44 2.07 -0.04 5.76
C MET A 44 3.58 0.06 5.48
N LEU A 45 4.45 0.27 6.48
CA LEU A 45 5.90 0.46 6.27
C LEU A 45 6.59 -0.71 5.53
N PRO A 46 6.30 -1.99 5.82
CA PRO A 46 6.91 -3.10 5.09
C PRO A 46 6.59 -3.05 3.58
N LEU A 47 5.35 -2.71 3.23
CA LEU A 47 4.95 -2.52 1.84
C LEU A 47 5.72 -1.36 1.20
N MET A 48 5.83 -0.22 1.88
CA MET A 48 6.58 0.94 1.38
C MET A 48 8.06 0.59 1.11
N SER A 49 8.68 -0.21 1.98
CA SER A 49 10.05 -0.71 1.79
C SER A 49 10.20 -1.49 0.48
N VAL A 50 9.27 -2.39 0.18
CA VAL A 50 9.27 -3.18 -1.08
C VAL A 50 9.06 -2.27 -2.31
N LEU A 51 8.16 -1.29 -2.20
CA LEU A 51 7.85 -0.38 -3.32
C LEU A 51 9.02 0.56 -3.66
N GLU A 52 9.74 1.05 -2.66
CA GLU A 52 10.78 2.09 -2.85
C GLU A 52 12.18 1.52 -3.10
N GLN A 53 12.52 0.36 -2.53
CA GLN A 53 13.89 -0.17 -2.61
C GLN A 53 14.16 -1.01 -3.87
N GLY A 54 13.12 -1.57 -4.50
CA GLY A 54 13.28 -2.48 -5.64
C GLY A 54 13.52 -1.82 -7.00
N GLY A 55 13.42 -0.49 -7.11
CA GLY A 55 13.53 0.24 -8.39
C GLY A 55 12.45 -0.10 -9.43
N LYS A 56 11.47 -0.92 -9.06
CA LYS A 56 10.40 -1.45 -9.93
C LYS A 56 9.00 -1.00 -9.46
N PHE A 57 8.90 0.24 -8.97
CA PHE A 57 7.69 0.79 -8.38
C PHE A 57 6.44 0.55 -9.23
N GLY A 58 6.44 1.00 -10.50
CA GLY A 58 5.27 0.85 -11.38
C GLY A 58 4.91 -0.61 -11.67
N GLN A 59 5.90 -1.49 -11.72
CA GLN A 59 5.71 -2.93 -11.91
C GLN A 59 5.08 -3.57 -10.67
N CYS A 60 5.49 -3.15 -9.46
CA CYS A 60 4.84 -3.54 -8.22
C CYS A 60 3.37 -3.11 -8.19
N ILE A 61 3.05 -1.87 -8.55
CA ILE A 61 1.65 -1.40 -8.59
C ILE A 61 0.83 -2.26 -9.55
N LYS A 62 1.30 -2.48 -10.78
CA LYS A 62 0.60 -3.32 -11.75
C LYS A 62 0.39 -4.74 -11.25
N HIS A 63 1.44 -5.35 -10.71
CA HIS A 63 1.36 -6.72 -10.21
C HIS A 63 0.39 -6.82 -9.01
N ALA A 64 0.47 -5.91 -8.05
CA ALA A 64 -0.43 -5.88 -6.90
C ALA A 64 -1.90 -5.65 -7.29
N THR A 65 -2.16 -4.79 -8.28
CA THR A 65 -3.51 -4.62 -8.85
C THR A 65 -4.02 -5.90 -9.50
N ALA A 66 -3.15 -6.64 -10.21
CA ALA A 66 -3.48 -7.96 -10.75
C ALA A 66 -3.73 -9.01 -9.66
N LEU A 67 -2.97 -9.00 -8.55
CA LEU A 67 -3.23 -9.87 -7.38
C LEU A 67 -4.61 -9.62 -6.76
N ARG A 68 -5.15 -8.40 -6.88
CA ARG A 68 -6.52 -8.05 -6.48
C ARG A 68 -7.58 -8.52 -7.49
N GLY A 69 -7.19 -9.17 -8.59
CA GLY A 69 -8.09 -9.62 -9.65
C GLY A 69 -8.47 -8.53 -10.66
N LEU A 70 -7.79 -7.37 -10.65
CA LEU A 70 -8.03 -6.29 -11.61
C LEU A 70 -7.02 -6.35 -12.77
N PRO A 71 -7.46 -6.26 -14.03
CA PRO A 71 -6.57 -6.40 -15.17
C PRO A 71 -5.65 -5.16 -15.30
N ALA A 72 -4.37 -5.31 -14.94
CA ALA A 72 -3.37 -4.23 -15.05
C ALA A 72 -2.40 -4.41 -16.24
N GLY A 73 -2.36 -5.61 -16.83
CA GLY A 73 -1.43 -5.99 -17.90
C GLY A 73 0.05 -5.92 -17.50
N PRO A 74 0.96 -6.43 -18.34
CA PRO A 74 2.39 -6.31 -18.07
C PRO A 74 2.86 -4.85 -18.14
N PRO A 75 4.01 -4.51 -17.51
CA PRO A 75 4.70 -3.27 -17.81
C PRO A 75 5.15 -3.23 -19.28
N ARG A 76 5.31 -2.03 -19.83
CA ARG A 76 5.81 -1.82 -21.20
C ARG A 76 7.33 -1.62 -21.17
N ASN A 77 8.01 -2.03 -22.23
CA ASN A 77 9.43 -1.76 -22.42
C ASN A 77 9.72 -0.26 -22.29
N PRO A 78 10.84 0.14 -21.65
CA PRO A 78 11.98 -0.69 -21.23
C PRO A 78 11.84 -1.37 -19.84
N LEU A 79 10.67 -1.28 -19.18
CA LEU A 79 10.48 -1.82 -17.83
C LEU A 79 10.21 -3.34 -17.87
N ALA A 80 11.13 -4.12 -17.29
CA ALA A 80 10.95 -5.56 -17.14
C ALA A 80 9.94 -5.91 -16.03
N PRO A 81 9.20 -7.02 -16.16
CA PRO A 81 8.33 -7.55 -15.10
C PRO A 81 9.08 -7.85 -13.80
N LEU A 82 8.31 -8.04 -12.73
CA LEU A 82 8.82 -8.60 -11.49
C LEU A 82 9.22 -10.07 -11.69
N ASN A 83 10.32 -10.51 -11.09
CA ASN A 83 10.66 -11.93 -11.00
C ASN A 83 9.80 -12.63 -9.92
N GLU A 84 9.87 -13.96 -9.84
CA GLU A 84 9.02 -14.74 -8.93
C GLU A 84 9.22 -14.39 -7.44
N SER A 85 10.47 -14.11 -7.02
CA SER A 85 10.74 -13.76 -5.62
C SER A 85 10.22 -12.37 -5.26
N GLU A 86 10.31 -11.40 -6.16
CA GLU A 86 9.73 -10.06 -6.02
C GLU A 86 8.20 -10.11 -5.96
N GLN A 87 7.57 -10.96 -6.79
CA GLN A 87 6.12 -11.17 -6.77
C GLN A 87 5.66 -11.78 -5.44
N ALA A 88 6.35 -12.82 -4.97
CA ALA A 88 6.05 -13.46 -3.70
C ALA A 88 6.21 -12.51 -2.52
N ALA A 89 7.32 -11.77 -2.45
CA ALA A 89 7.58 -10.78 -1.41
C ALA A 89 6.49 -9.69 -1.39
N LEU A 90 6.06 -9.22 -2.56
CA LEU A 90 4.99 -8.22 -2.65
C LEU A 90 3.65 -8.77 -2.15
N ALA A 91 3.30 -10.00 -2.53
CA ALA A 91 2.07 -10.65 -2.06
C ALA A 91 2.05 -10.81 -0.53
N GLU A 92 3.17 -11.25 0.05
CA GLU A 92 3.32 -11.45 1.49
C GLU A 92 3.12 -10.13 2.26
N VAL A 93 3.81 -9.05 1.86
CA VAL A 93 3.70 -7.77 2.58
C VAL A 93 2.31 -7.14 2.43
N ILE A 94 1.62 -7.35 1.30
CA ILE A 94 0.23 -6.89 1.11
C ILE A 94 -0.70 -7.66 2.06
N GLN A 95 -0.57 -8.99 2.12
CA GLN A 95 -1.40 -9.81 3.00
C GLN A 95 -1.17 -9.44 4.48
N LYS A 96 0.09 -9.28 4.87
CA LYS A 96 0.45 -8.86 6.23
C LYS A 96 -0.15 -7.50 6.58
N MET A 97 0.02 -6.50 5.69
CA MET A 97 -0.56 -5.16 5.89
C MET A 97 -2.08 -5.23 6.05
N ASN A 98 -2.78 -6.00 5.21
CA ASN A 98 -4.24 -6.13 5.28
C ASN A 98 -4.69 -6.73 6.62
N ASN A 99 -4.01 -7.79 7.08
CA ASN A 99 -4.31 -8.43 8.37
C ASN A 99 -4.07 -7.48 9.54
N ASP A 100 -2.93 -6.78 9.55
CA ASP A 100 -2.55 -5.84 10.61
C ASP A 100 -3.56 -4.68 10.69
N ILE A 101 -3.96 -4.11 9.55
CA ILE A 101 -4.94 -3.02 9.49
C ILE A 101 -6.32 -3.51 9.95
N ALA A 102 -6.75 -4.71 9.53
CA ALA A 102 -8.01 -5.28 9.99
C ALA A 102 -8.03 -5.46 11.52
N ALA A 103 -6.92 -5.93 12.11
CA ALA A 103 -6.78 -6.04 13.56
C ALA A 103 -6.82 -4.68 14.27
N ILE A 104 -6.22 -3.64 13.69
CA ILE A 104 -6.26 -2.26 14.23
C ILE A 104 -7.68 -1.69 14.17
N GLN A 105 -8.46 -1.98 13.13
CA GLN A 105 -9.83 -1.47 12.99
C GLN A 105 -10.85 -2.22 13.86
N ALA A 106 -10.54 -3.44 14.29
CA ALA A 106 -11.41 -4.26 15.12
C ALA A 106 -11.33 -3.96 16.63
N GLY A 107 -10.28 -3.24 17.07
CA GLY A 107 -10.08 -2.83 18.47
C GLY A 107 -10.27 -1.33 18.67
#